data_AF-A0A0B1S696-F1
#
_entry.id   AF-A0A0B1S696-F1
#
_cell.length_a   1.000
_cell.length_b   1.000
_cell.length_c   1.000
_cell.angle_alpha   90.00
_cell.angle_beta   90.00
_cell.angle_gamma   90.00
#
_symmetry.space_group_name_H-M   'P 1'
#
loop_
_entity.id
_entity.type
_entity.pdbx_description
1 polymer ?
#
loop_
_entity_poly.entity_id
_entity_poly.type
_entity_poly.pdbx_seq_one_letter_code
_entity_poly.pdbx_strand_id
1 'polypeptide(L)'
;MHYDYGFYKIPMDVDYNVLILSKKESRFFKTPFRIPLVSTGSTPSFDNIEHKRHFIQHSRSSVSTLSLSDEVSKKIQDNFVRMCSTLDAKVDKAALLNEMLIMSRLVASSSGSTSVEHEHWEHAVRISSANSSAMSKFRSQ
;
A
#
# COMPACT_ATOMS: atom_id res chain seq x y z
N MET A 1 21.02 18.40 28.97
CA MET A 1 19.64 18.45 28.44
C MET A 1 18.91 17.21 28.94
N HIS A 2 17.90 17.38 29.79
CA HIS A 2 17.15 16.28 30.40
C HIS A 2 15.97 15.93 29.49
N TYR A 3 15.92 14.72 28.96
CA TYR A 3 14.81 14.25 28.12
C TYR A 3 13.57 14.06 29.00
N ASP A 4 12.47 14.70 28.64
CA ASP A 4 11.19 14.57 29.33
C ASP A 4 10.40 13.40 28.74
N TYR A 5 10.04 12.44 29.60
CA TYR A 5 9.20 11.28 29.29
C TYR A 5 7.71 11.54 29.58
N GLY A 6 7.30 12.81 29.67
CA GLY A 6 5.90 13.21 29.83
C GLY A 6 5.01 12.73 28.69
N PHE A 7 3.85 12.15 29.03
CA PHE A 7 2.78 11.86 28.08
C PHE A 7 1.96 13.12 27.85
N TYR A 8 2.12 13.72 26.68
CA TYR A 8 1.31 14.87 26.26
C TYR A 8 0.05 14.36 25.53
N LYS A 9 -1.10 14.44 26.21
CA LYS A 9 -2.40 14.25 25.57
C LYS A 9 -2.82 15.57 24.94
N ILE A 10 -2.56 15.72 23.66
CA ILE A 10 -3.03 16.86 22.88
C ILE A 10 -4.35 16.42 22.21
N PRO A 11 -5.51 16.93 22.66
CA PRO A 11 -6.74 16.74 21.90
C PRO A 11 -6.61 17.49 20.58
N MET A 12 -6.60 16.75 19.47
CA MET A 12 -6.66 17.32 18.12
C MET A 12 -7.97 16.89 17.49
N ASP A 13 -8.91 17.83 17.34
CA ASP A 13 -10.01 17.69 16.40
C ASP A 13 -9.48 18.03 15.02
N VAL A 14 -9.14 17.01 14.23
CA VAL A 14 -8.63 17.21 12.88
C VAL A 14 -9.21 16.20 11.90
N ASP A 15 -9.84 16.72 10.86
CA ASP A 15 -10.25 16.02 9.63
C ASP A 15 -9.05 15.66 8.73
N TYR A 16 -7.87 15.38 9.31
CA TYR A 16 -6.66 15.05 8.58
C TYR A 16 -6.29 13.57 8.75
N ASN A 17 -6.02 12.89 7.63
CA ASN A 17 -5.53 11.52 7.62
C ASN A 17 -4.08 11.44 8.15
N VAL A 18 -3.91 11.21 9.45
CA VAL A 18 -2.59 11.07 10.10
C VAL A 18 -1.98 9.70 9.81
N LEU A 19 -0.74 9.67 9.31
CA LEU A 19 0.05 8.45 9.18
C LEU A 19 0.95 8.29 10.41
N ILE A 20 0.64 7.31 11.27
CA ILE A 20 1.43 6.96 12.45
C ILE A 20 2.36 5.80 12.08
N LEU A 21 3.67 6.03 12.13
CA LEU A 21 4.69 4.98 11.91
C LEU A 21 5.23 4.51 13.26
N SER A 22 4.99 3.25 13.60
CA SER A 22 5.49 2.63 14.83
C SER A 22 6.22 1.32 14.52
N LYS A 23 7.26 1.00 15.31
CA LYS A 23 8.00 -0.27 15.18
C LYS A 23 7.15 -1.51 15.48
N LYS A 24 6.06 -1.34 16.23
CA LYS A 24 5.11 -2.40 16.60
C LYS A 24 3.70 -1.96 16.20
N GLU A 25 2.79 -2.91 16.05
CA GLU A 25 1.38 -2.61 15.79
C GLU A 25 0.82 -1.66 16.87
N SER A 26 0.12 -0.62 16.42
CA SER A 26 -0.57 0.29 17.32
C SER A 26 -1.71 -0.47 18.02
N ARG A 27 -1.67 -0.53 19.35
CA ARG A 27 -2.79 -1.04 20.15
C ARG A 27 -4.01 -0.12 20.13
N PHE A 28 -3.82 1.14 19.73
CA PHE A 28 -4.83 2.19 19.77
C PHE A 28 -5.53 2.39 18.43
N PHE A 29 -4.85 2.12 17.31
CA PHE A 29 -5.38 2.35 15.97
C PHE A 29 -5.21 1.09 15.12
N LYS A 30 -6.33 0.46 14.73
CA LYS A 30 -6.32 -0.62 13.72
C LYS A 30 -6.08 0.01 12.35
N THR A 31 -4.87 -0.14 11.80
CA THR A 31 -4.57 0.36 10.46
C THR A 31 -5.01 -0.65 9.40
N PRO A 32 -5.70 -0.23 8.31
CA PRO A 32 -6.20 -1.16 7.28
C PRO A 32 -5.09 -1.78 6.44
N PHE A 33 -3.88 -1.21 6.47
CA PHE A 33 -2.68 -1.75 5.83
C PHE A 33 -1.49 -1.67 6.78
N ARG A 34 -0.57 -2.63 6.66
CA ARG A 34 0.72 -2.66 7.33
C ARG A 34 1.80 -2.62 6.26
N ILE A 35 2.81 -1.78 6.45
CA ILE A 35 3.97 -1.71 5.55
C ILE A 35 5.08 -2.54 6.21
N PRO A 36 5.37 -3.77 5.74
CA PRO A 36 6.48 -4.55 6.27
C PRO A 36 7.80 -3.87 5.92
N LEU A 37 8.54 -3.44 6.94
CA LEU A 37 9.92 -2.98 6.78
C LEU A 37 10.81 -4.23 6.71
N VAL A 38 11.20 -4.62 5.51
CA VAL A 38 12.18 -5.70 5.32
C VAL A 38 13.55 -5.17 5.74
N SER A 39 14.11 -5.74 6.82
CA SER A 39 15.49 -5.49 7.24
C SER A 39 16.43 -6.34 6.39
N THR A 40 16.74 -5.89 5.17
CA THR A 40 17.94 -6.37 4.47
C THR A 40 19.18 -5.79 5.17
N GLY A 41 20.28 -6.54 5.22
CA GLY A 41 21.47 -6.26 6.05
C GLY A 41 22.27 -4.98 5.76
N SER A 42 21.68 -4.00 5.10
CA SER A 42 22.09 -2.60 5.16
C SER A 42 20.95 -1.82 5.80
N THR A 43 21.22 -1.15 6.92
CA THR A 43 20.32 -0.10 7.40
C THR A 43 20.04 0.81 6.21
N PRO A 44 18.78 0.93 5.72
CA PRO A 44 18.49 1.89 4.68
C PRO A 44 18.90 3.25 5.24
N SER A 45 19.81 3.98 4.60
CA SER A 45 20.06 5.34 5.06
C SER A 45 18.78 6.13 4.79
N PHE A 46 18.21 6.65 5.87
CA PHE A 46 16.96 7.41 5.87
C PHE A 46 17.29 8.90 5.77
N ASP A 47 18.15 9.28 4.81
CA ASP A 47 18.85 10.57 4.86
C ASP A 47 17.92 11.79 4.76
N ASN A 48 16.68 11.61 4.28
CA ASN A 48 15.65 12.64 4.43
C ASN A 48 14.22 12.07 4.46
N ILE A 49 13.68 11.91 5.67
CA ILE A 49 12.31 11.42 5.93
C ILE A 49 11.26 12.35 5.29
N GLU A 50 11.54 13.65 5.18
CA GLU A 50 10.61 14.64 4.65
C GLU A 50 10.31 14.39 3.17
N HIS A 51 11.34 14.13 2.36
CA HIS A 51 11.16 13.81 0.94
C HIS A 51 10.36 12.53 0.73
N LYS A 52 10.55 11.52 1.58
CA LYS A 52 9.77 10.28 1.53
C LYS A 52 8.31 10.53 1.92
N ARG A 53 8.05 11.35 2.94
CA ARG A 53 6.70 11.74 3.34
C ARG A 53 6.00 12.52 2.24
N HIS A 54 6.69 13.49 1.67
CA HIS A 54 6.20 14.28 0.54
C HIS A 54 5.91 13.40 -0.67
N PHE A 55 6.79 12.45 -1.00
CA PHE A 55 6.56 11.49 -2.08
C PHE A 55 5.30 10.65 -1.84
N ILE A 56 5.12 10.09 -0.64
CA ILE A 56 3.93 9.29 -0.30
C ILE A 56 2.66 10.15 -0.37
N GLN A 57 2.70 11.37 0.14
CA GLN A 57 1.55 12.30 0.10
C GLN A 57 1.20 12.68 -1.34
N HIS A 58 2.22 13.02 -2.14
CA HIS A 58 2.06 13.33 -3.55
C HIS A 58 1.44 12.15 -4.30
N SER A 59 2.02 10.95 -4.18
CA SER A 59 1.50 9.75 -4.83
C SER A 59 0.06 9.45 -4.41
N ARG A 60 -0.30 9.65 -3.13
CA ARG A 60 -1.68 9.47 -2.68
C ARG A 60 -2.64 10.49 -3.30
N SER A 61 -2.23 11.75 -3.42
CA SER A 61 -3.07 12.81 -4.00
C SER A 61 -3.29 12.64 -5.51
N SER A 62 -2.33 12.07 -6.24
CA SER A 62 -2.43 11.84 -7.68
C SER A 62 -3.18 10.56 -8.07
N VAL A 63 -3.47 9.65 -7.13
CA VAL A 63 -4.23 8.42 -7.42
C VAL A 63 -5.60 8.70 -8.02
N SER A 64 -6.28 9.77 -7.59
CA SER A 64 -7.60 10.14 -8.10
C SER A 64 -7.57 10.72 -9.51
N THR A 65 -6.41 11.20 -9.97
CA THR A 65 -6.24 11.81 -11.30
C THR A 65 -5.76 10.82 -12.36
N LEU A 66 -5.38 9.60 -11.96
CA LEU A 66 -4.92 8.57 -12.89
C LEU A 66 -6.08 7.96 -13.64
N SER A 67 -6.04 8.08 -14.97
CA SER A 67 -7.00 7.45 -15.86
C SER A 67 -6.61 6.00 -16.17
N LEU A 68 -7.63 5.19 -16.42
CA LEU A 68 -7.49 3.83 -16.93
C LEU A 68 -8.13 3.81 -18.32
N SER A 69 -7.36 3.49 -19.35
CA SER A 69 -7.91 3.40 -20.72
C SER A 69 -8.78 2.15 -20.87
N ASP A 70 -9.70 2.17 -21.84
CA ASP A 70 -10.59 1.03 -22.10
C ASP A 70 -9.81 -0.23 -22.51
N GLU A 71 -8.73 -0.06 -23.27
CA GLU A 71 -7.88 -1.19 -23.67
C GLU A 71 -7.18 -1.84 -22.47
N VAL A 72 -6.64 -1.03 -21.55
CA VAL A 72 -6.00 -1.56 -20.34
C VAL A 72 -7.05 -2.16 -19.41
N SER A 73 -8.24 -1.55 -19.31
CA SER A 73 -9.37 -2.07 -18.55
C SER A 73 -9.75 -3.49 -19.00
N LYS A 74 -9.83 -3.71 -20.32
CA LYS A 74 -10.11 -5.03 -20.89
C LYS A 74 -9.02 -6.05 -20.55
N LYS A 75 -7.74 -5.67 -20.70
CA LYS A 75 -6.60 -6.54 -20.32
C LYS A 75 -6.62 -6.92 -18.84
N ILE A 76 -6.96 -5.96 -17.97
CA ILE A 76 -7.10 -6.19 -16.53
C ILE A 76 -8.26 -7.15 -16.25
N GLN A 77 -9.43 -6.95 -16.87
CA GLN A 77 -10.58 -7.84 -16.73
C GLN A 77 -10.23 -9.28 -17.13
N ASP A 78 -9.64 -9.46 -18.32
CA ASP A 78 -9.25 -10.78 -18.82
C ASP A 78 -8.20 -11.46 -17.92
N ASN A 79 -7.26 -10.67 -17.37
CA ASN A 79 -6.27 -11.17 -16.42
C ASN A 79 -6.91 -11.55 -15.07
N PHE A 80 -7.80 -10.71 -14.55
CA PHE A 80 -8.49 -10.92 -13.28
C PHE A 80 -9.42 -12.13 -13.31
N VAL A 81 -10.13 -12.36 -14.42
CA VAL A 81 -10.95 -13.57 -14.62
C VAL A 81 -10.09 -14.83 -14.59
N ARG A 82 -8.92 -14.82 -15.25
CA ARG A 82 -7.95 -15.92 -15.20
C ARG A 82 -7.38 -16.13 -13.79
N MET A 83 -7.15 -15.06 -13.04
CA MET A 83 -6.72 -15.17 -11.64
C MET A 83 -7.85 -15.76 -10.76
N CYS A 84 -9.10 -15.39 -11.01
CA CYS A 84 -10.25 -15.90 -10.26
C CYS A 84 -10.48 -17.41 -10.39
N SER A 85 -9.95 -18.06 -11.43
CA SER A 85 -10.04 -19.52 -11.55
C SER A 85 -9.06 -20.26 -10.65
N THR A 86 -8.04 -19.59 -10.11
CA THR A 86 -7.04 -20.19 -9.20
C THR A 86 -7.25 -19.82 -7.73
N LEU A 87 -8.13 -18.85 -7.45
CA LEU A 87 -8.45 -18.38 -6.11
C LEU A 87 -9.46 -19.31 -5.40
N ASP A 88 -9.32 -19.43 -4.08
CA ASP A 88 -10.29 -20.13 -3.22
C ASP A 88 -11.67 -19.45 -3.33
N ALA A 89 -12.74 -20.25 -3.34
CA ALA A 89 -14.12 -19.78 -3.36
C ALA A 89 -14.47 -18.86 -2.18
N LYS A 90 -13.71 -18.91 -1.09
CA LYS A 90 -13.88 -18.03 0.09
C LYS A 90 -13.35 -16.61 -0.11
N VAL A 91 -12.57 -16.36 -1.17
CA VAL A 91 -11.99 -15.04 -1.43
C VAL A 91 -13.08 -14.10 -1.94
N ASP A 92 -13.20 -12.94 -1.31
CA ASP A 92 -14.02 -11.85 -1.83
C ASP A 92 -13.35 -11.26 -3.08
N LYS A 93 -13.82 -11.70 -4.24
CA LYS A 93 -13.30 -11.30 -5.55
C LYS A 93 -13.51 -9.81 -5.82
N ALA A 94 -14.61 -9.23 -5.35
CA ALA A 94 -14.88 -7.81 -5.56
C ALA A 94 -13.93 -6.93 -4.73
N ALA A 95 -13.71 -7.31 -3.46
CA ALA A 95 -12.74 -6.64 -2.61
C ALA A 95 -11.31 -6.76 -3.17
N LEU A 96 -10.92 -7.96 -3.63
CA LEU A 96 -9.61 -8.19 -4.22
C LEU A 96 -9.39 -7.37 -5.50
N LEU A 97 -10.38 -7.31 -6.39
CA LEU A 97 -10.30 -6.50 -7.60
C LEU A 97 -10.10 -5.02 -7.25
N ASN A 98 -10.89 -4.51 -6.31
CA ASN A 98 -10.78 -3.12 -5.87
C ASN A 98 -9.40 -2.82 -5.27
N GLU A 99 -8.88 -3.72 -4.43
CA GLU A 99 -7.54 -3.62 -3.87
C GLU A 99 -6.46 -3.57 -4.96
N MET A 100 -6.52 -4.48 -5.95
CA MET A 100 -5.54 -4.52 -7.03
C MET A 100 -5.62 -3.26 -7.89
N LEU A 101 -6.81 -2.72 -8.15
CA LEU A 101 -6.98 -1.47 -8.91
C LEU A 101 -6.38 -0.27 -8.17
N ILE A 102 -6.58 -0.20 -6.84
CA ILE A 102 -5.97 0.84 -6.00
C ILE A 102 -4.45 0.71 -6.02
N MET A 103 -3.93 -0.51 -5.84
CA MET A 103 -2.48 -0.74 -5.88
C MET A 103 -1.87 -0.43 -7.24
N SER A 104 -2.54 -0.77 -8.34
CA SER A 104 -2.08 -0.46 -9.69
C SER A 104 -1.96 1.04 -9.93
N ARG A 105 -2.93 1.83 -9.43
CA ARG A 105 -2.87 3.29 -9.46
C ARG A 105 -1.74 3.84 -8.58
N LEU A 106 -1.53 3.28 -7.39
CA LEU A 106 -0.42 3.68 -6.53
C LEU A 106 0.94 3.38 -7.18
N VAL A 107 1.08 2.23 -7.83
CA VAL A 107 2.28 1.87 -8.58
C VAL A 107 2.52 2.86 -9.72
N ALA A 108 1.51 3.10 -10.56
CA ALA A 108 1.58 4.07 -11.66
C ALA A 108 1.93 5.49 -11.15
N SER A 109 1.33 5.89 -10.04
CA SER A 109 1.62 7.19 -9.43
C SER A 109 3.04 7.28 -8.88
N SER A 110 3.57 6.18 -8.36
CA SER A 110 4.93 6.13 -7.80
C SER A 110 6.01 6.08 -8.88
N SER A 111 5.69 5.56 -10.08
CA SER A 111 6.54 5.60 -11.26
C SER A 111 6.48 6.94 -12.01
N GLY A 112 5.59 7.86 -11.59
CA GLY A 112 5.39 9.16 -12.25
C GLY A 112 4.55 9.07 -13.53
N SER A 113 3.90 7.94 -13.79
CA SER A 113 2.98 7.77 -14.91
C SER A 113 1.69 8.54 -14.68
N THR A 114 1.09 9.06 -15.76
CA THR A 114 -0.19 9.79 -15.72
C THR A 114 -1.41 8.89 -15.96
N SER A 115 -1.18 7.65 -16.36
CA SER A 115 -2.19 6.63 -16.64
C SER A 115 -1.74 5.27 -16.13
N VAL A 116 -2.72 4.40 -15.87
CA VAL A 116 -2.45 3.02 -15.49
C VAL A 116 -2.24 2.19 -16.75
N GLU A 117 -1.11 1.49 -16.80
CA GLU A 117 -0.75 0.55 -17.85
C GLU A 117 -0.81 -0.88 -17.31
N HIS A 118 -0.74 -1.85 -18.23
CA HIS A 118 -0.81 -3.26 -17.85
C HIS A 118 0.33 -3.68 -16.91
N GLU A 119 1.53 -3.13 -17.08
CA GLU A 119 2.69 -3.44 -16.24
C GLU A 119 2.49 -3.03 -14.78
N HIS A 120 1.78 -1.91 -14.55
CA HIS A 120 1.44 -1.45 -13.20
C HIS A 120 0.49 -2.43 -12.50
N TRP A 121 -0.44 -3.03 -13.25
CA TRP A 121 -1.32 -4.10 -12.76
C TRP A 121 -0.55 -5.37 -12.41
N GLU A 122 0.30 -5.86 -13.30
CA GLU A 122 1.12 -7.05 -13.02
C GLU A 122 2.03 -6.84 -11.81
N HIS A 123 2.55 -5.62 -11.65
CA HIS A 123 3.33 -5.27 -10.47
C HIS A 123 2.48 -5.30 -9.19
N ALA A 124 1.27 -4.75 -9.21
CA ALA A 124 0.34 -4.83 -8.08
C ALA A 124 0.01 -6.28 -7.69
N VAL A 125 -0.22 -7.15 -8.68
CA VAL A 125 -0.46 -8.59 -8.43
C VAL A 125 0.74 -9.26 -7.77
N ARG A 126 1.97 -8.97 -8.22
CA ARG A 126 3.20 -9.48 -7.59
C ARG A 126 3.34 -9.02 -6.14
N ILE A 127 3.03 -7.75 -5.86
CA ILE A 127 3.05 -7.22 -4.49
C ILE A 127 2.02 -7.94 -3.61
N SER A 128 0.78 -8.11 -4.09
CA SER A 128 -0.28 -8.80 -3.36
C SER A 128 0.08 -10.25 -3.00
N SER A 129 0.62 -10.98 -3.98
CA SER A 129 1.01 -12.38 -3.79
C SER A 129 2.23 -12.53 -2.87
N ALA A 130 3.19 -11.61 -2.94
CA ALA A 130 4.30 -11.54 -1.99
C ALA A 130 3.82 -11.24 -0.56
N ASN A 131 2.89 -10.30 -0.40
CA ASN A 131 2.31 -9.96 0.91
C ASN A 131 1.55 -11.13 1.51
N SER A 132 0.74 -11.82 0.72
CA SER A 132 0.01 -13.02 1.17
C SER A 132 0.97 -14.13 1.65
N SER A 133 2.07 -14.33 0.92
CA SER A 133 3.11 -15.31 1.24
C SER A 133 3.94 -14.92 2.47
N ALA A 134 4.23 -13.63 2.66
CA ALA A 134 4.92 -13.15 3.86
C ALA A 134 4.03 -13.25 5.10
N MET A 135 2.74 -12.94 4.96
CA MET A 135 1.76 -13.02 6.04
C MET A 135 1.48 -14.45 6.49
N SER A 136 1.47 -15.42 5.57
CA SER A 136 1.32 -16.83 5.94
C SER A 136 2.52 -17.33 6.76
N LYS A 137 3.75 -17.00 6.33
CA LYS A 137 4.99 -17.34 7.06
C LYS A 137 5.06 -16.71 8.45
N PHE A 138 4.58 -15.47 8.58
CA PHE A 138 4.57 -14.78 9.88
C PHE A 138 3.56 -15.39 10.86
N ARG A 139 2.42 -15.89 10.38
CA ARG A 139 1.39 -16.54 11.22
C ARG A 139 1.76 -17.95 11.66
N SER A 140 2.74 -18.58 11.01
CA SER A 140 3.25 -19.92 11.35
C SER A 140 4.41 -19.91 12.37
N GLN A 141 4.82 -18.73 12.85
CA GLN A 141 5.80 -18.56 13.94
C GLN A 141 5.09 -18.14 15.22
#